data_AF-A0A090WFA7-F1
#
_entry.id   AF-A0A090WFA7-F1
#
_cell.length_a   1.000
_cell.length_b   1.000
_cell.length_c   1.000
_cell.angle_alpha   90.00
_cell.angle_beta   90.00
_cell.angle_gamma   90.00
#
_symmetry.space_group_name_H-M   'P 1'
#
loop_
_entity.id
_entity.type
_entity.pdbx_description
1 polymer ?
#
loop_
_entity_poly.entity_id
_entity_poly.type
_entity_poly.pdbx_seq_one_letter_code
_entity_poly.pdbx_strand_id
1 'polypeptide(L)'
;MSLDEIKNYFLSAGASYRKSREWKEMFTNEKGKSKVQRNGRFGIGVLAAFLIGKNISIITKKINSDFGYSFEANLNMDQINISKKNIIDIGTTITIEINEDVFEILSSNKRTYDENVLWTDWYTLSKPKLNISFLGDEIVTYENFDPHYLDTIIPNDWNYLDAKGYNKILWTYSDDYSGRDLVCNGIAIPIEDARYNEKKIIDVGLFSKKPKISIFDNDGVTPPLTLNRNNLSENLDFHEELKKSIYKDYIAYLLTFKDISFVKNNTIKIKDQSLSFPGVAHYYNSNRNEMVTQFGESNYYKGSHLLRETLISKKVI
;
A
#
# COMPACT_ATOMS: atom_id res chain seq x y z
N MET A 1 -1.49 -0.38 27.11
CA MET A 1 -1.84 1.04 27.30
C MET A 1 -1.91 1.36 28.80
N SER A 2 -1.63 2.60 29.21
CA SER A 2 -1.90 3.10 30.56
C SER A 2 -3.35 3.60 30.72
N LEU A 3 -3.79 3.89 31.94
CA LEU A 3 -5.13 4.45 32.18
C LEU A 3 -5.34 5.80 31.46
N ASP A 4 -4.33 6.67 31.49
CA ASP A 4 -4.38 7.96 30.81
C ASP A 4 -4.44 7.79 29.29
N GLU A 5 -3.71 6.81 28.75
CA GLU A 5 -3.76 6.49 27.32
C GLU A 5 -5.16 6.03 26.90
N ILE A 6 -5.80 5.20 27.73
CA ILE A 6 -7.15 4.70 27.50
C ILE A 6 -8.16 5.86 27.51
N LYS A 7 -8.15 6.68 28.56
CA LYS A 7 -9.13 7.76 28.75
C LYS A 7 -8.98 8.89 27.72
N ASN A 8 -7.76 9.33 27.48
CA ASN A 8 -7.52 10.56 26.72
C ASN A 8 -7.31 10.32 25.22
N TYR A 9 -7.06 9.09 24.78
CA TYR A 9 -6.80 8.80 23.36
C TYR A 9 -7.57 7.60 22.82
N PHE A 10 -7.64 6.47 23.54
CA PHE A 10 -8.33 5.29 23.03
C PHE A 10 -9.85 5.49 23.00
N LEU A 11 -10.44 5.96 24.10
CA LEU A 11 -11.89 6.19 24.23
C LEU A 11 -12.32 7.60 23.81
N SER A 12 -11.38 8.46 23.40
CA SER A 12 -11.68 9.84 23.00
C SER A 12 -11.64 9.97 21.48
N ALA A 13 -12.82 10.11 20.87
CA ALA A 13 -12.94 10.24 19.43
C ALA A 13 -12.19 11.48 18.91
N GLY A 14 -11.35 11.31 17.90
CA GLY A 14 -10.55 12.40 17.32
C GLY A 14 -9.23 12.66 18.05
N ALA A 15 -9.03 12.06 19.24
CA ALA A 15 -7.79 12.18 19.97
C ALA A 15 -6.76 11.18 19.48
N SER A 16 -5.53 11.65 19.26
CA SER A 16 -4.44 10.79 18.78
C SER A 16 -3.22 10.94 19.67
N TYR A 17 -2.79 9.82 20.29
CA TYR A 17 -1.58 9.79 21.11
C TYR A 17 -0.33 10.23 20.33
N ARG A 18 -0.34 10.10 19.00
CA ARG A 18 0.72 10.58 18.11
C ARG A 18 1.10 12.05 18.33
N LYS A 19 0.12 12.89 18.71
CA LYS A 19 0.33 14.33 18.89
C LYS A 19 0.74 14.70 20.32
N SER A 20 0.74 13.75 21.26
CA SER A 20 1.12 13.98 22.65
C SER A 20 2.59 14.38 22.76
N ARG A 21 2.92 15.06 23.86
CA ARG A 21 4.30 15.51 24.12
C ARG A 21 5.19 14.31 24.42
N GLU A 22 4.69 13.39 25.23
CA GLU A 22 5.36 12.16 25.63
C GLU A 22 5.79 11.34 24.40
N TRP A 23 4.89 11.19 23.43
CA TRP A 23 5.19 10.48 22.19
C TRP A 23 6.27 11.19 21.37
N LYS A 24 6.16 12.52 21.23
CA LYS A 24 7.13 13.31 20.46
C LYS A 24 8.53 13.23 21.06
N GLU A 25 8.65 13.30 22.39
CA GLU A 25 9.94 13.21 23.08
C GLU A 25 10.64 11.87 22.82
N MET A 26 9.88 10.77 22.82
CA MET A 26 10.44 9.43 22.62
C MET A 26 10.77 9.12 21.15
N PHE A 27 9.91 9.53 20.22
CA PHE A 27 9.91 9.00 18.84
C PHE A 27 10.19 10.05 17.75
N THR A 28 10.71 11.21 18.14
CA THR A 28 11.16 12.27 17.22
C THR A 28 12.67 12.46 17.36
N ASN A 29 13.33 12.80 16.27
CA ASN A 29 14.75 13.19 16.28
C ASN A 29 14.90 14.72 16.50
N GLU A 30 16.15 15.16 16.62
CA GLU A 30 16.50 16.57 16.84
C GLU A 30 15.99 17.51 15.74
N LYS A 31 15.72 16.99 14.54
CA LYS A 31 15.17 17.73 13.40
C LYS A 31 13.64 17.75 13.36
N GLY A 32 12.96 17.24 14.39
CA GLY A 32 11.50 17.17 14.45
C GLY A 32 10.89 16.05 13.57
N LYS A 33 11.72 15.13 13.07
CA LYS A 33 11.30 14.03 12.18
C LYS A 33 11.09 12.73 12.95
N SER A 34 10.13 11.92 12.52
CA SER A 34 9.80 10.69 13.25
C SER A 34 10.77 9.54 12.99
N LYS A 35 11.13 8.86 14.07
CA LYS A 35 12.03 7.70 14.09
C LYS A 35 11.32 6.38 13.76
N VAL A 36 9.98 6.36 13.71
CA VAL A 36 9.17 5.15 13.59
C VAL A 36 8.09 5.31 12.52
N GLN A 37 7.75 4.21 11.85
CA GLN A 37 6.65 4.15 10.87
C GLN A 37 5.29 4.30 11.57
N ARG A 38 4.37 5.05 10.94
CA ARG A 38 3.08 5.38 11.55
C ARG A 38 1.98 5.59 10.51
N ASN A 39 0.89 4.86 10.62
CA ASN A 39 -0.28 5.02 9.74
C ASN A 39 -1.44 5.81 10.36
N GLY A 40 -1.69 5.67 11.67
CA GLY A 40 -2.78 6.39 12.33
C GLY A 40 -2.60 7.92 12.36
N ARG A 41 -3.66 8.65 11.99
CA ARG A 41 -3.68 10.14 11.96
C ARG A 41 -4.84 10.78 12.71
N PHE A 42 -6.04 10.20 12.59
CA PHE A 42 -7.29 10.88 12.96
C PHE A 42 -7.83 10.55 14.36
N GLY A 43 -7.36 9.50 15.04
CA GLY A 43 -7.86 9.18 16.38
C GLY A 43 -9.29 8.61 16.41
N ILE A 44 -9.75 8.03 15.30
CA ILE A 44 -11.07 7.38 15.19
C ILE A 44 -10.96 5.90 14.81
N GLY A 45 -9.75 5.34 14.82
CA GLY A 45 -9.48 3.99 14.31
C GLY A 45 -10.25 2.90 15.06
N VAL A 46 -10.31 3.01 16.39
CA VAL A 46 -11.03 2.05 17.24
C VAL A 46 -12.52 1.97 16.93
N LEU A 47 -13.13 3.07 16.47
CA LEU A 47 -14.56 3.10 16.16
C LEU A 47 -14.92 2.21 14.97
N ALA A 48 -13.93 1.86 14.13
CA ALA A 48 -14.13 0.92 13.03
C ALA A 48 -14.50 -0.49 13.53
N ALA A 49 -14.15 -0.85 14.77
CA ALA A 49 -14.59 -2.10 15.38
C ALA A 49 -16.12 -2.20 15.46
N PHE A 50 -16.80 -1.05 15.65
CA PHE A 50 -18.26 -1.00 15.71
C PHE A 50 -18.97 -1.17 14.36
N LEU A 51 -18.22 -1.20 13.24
CA LEU A 51 -18.77 -1.54 11.93
C LEU A 51 -19.04 -3.04 11.80
N ILE A 52 -18.32 -3.88 12.55
CA ILE A 52 -18.39 -5.34 12.44
C ILE A 52 -18.96 -6.02 13.70
N GLY A 53 -19.07 -5.29 14.81
CA GLY A 53 -19.62 -5.83 16.04
C GLY A 53 -20.13 -4.76 17.00
N LYS A 54 -21.14 -5.09 17.82
CA LYS A 54 -21.78 -4.10 18.71
C LYS A 54 -21.00 -3.88 20.00
N ASN A 55 -20.32 -4.92 20.47
CA ASN A 55 -19.58 -4.92 21.73
C ASN A 55 -18.10 -5.17 21.44
N ILE A 56 -17.24 -4.39 22.09
CA ILE A 56 -15.80 -4.62 22.10
C ILE A 56 -15.32 -4.87 23.53
N SER A 57 -14.44 -5.85 23.70
CA SER A 57 -13.74 -6.13 24.95
C SER A 57 -12.25 -5.91 24.74
N ILE A 58 -11.65 -5.14 25.63
CA ILE A 58 -10.25 -4.75 25.55
C ILE A 58 -9.54 -5.27 26.79
N ILE A 59 -8.40 -5.94 26.57
CA ILE A 59 -7.44 -6.28 27.63
C ILE A 59 -6.10 -5.72 27.20
N THR A 60 -5.45 -4.95 28.06
CA THR A 60 -4.18 -4.29 27.70
C THR A 60 -3.23 -4.15 28.87
N LYS A 61 -1.94 -4.39 28.62
CA LYS A 61 -0.85 -4.13 29.57
C LYS A 61 0.27 -3.40 28.85
N LYS A 62 0.63 -2.23 29.38
CA LYS A 62 1.78 -1.47 28.88
C LYS A 62 3.08 -2.20 29.22
N ILE A 63 4.07 -2.09 28.33
CA ILE A 63 5.43 -2.56 28.62
C ILE A 63 5.94 -1.91 29.91
N ASN A 64 6.59 -2.69 30.77
CA ASN A 64 7.10 -2.27 32.09
C ASN A 64 6.03 -1.84 33.12
N SER A 65 4.78 -2.28 32.96
CA SER A 65 3.74 -2.13 33.99
C SER A 65 3.54 -3.45 34.73
N ASP A 66 3.33 -3.41 36.05
CA ASP A 66 3.10 -4.62 36.86
C ASP A 66 1.73 -5.25 36.56
N PHE A 67 0.77 -4.41 36.21
CA PHE A 67 -0.62 -4.78 35.93
C PHE A 67 -1.08 -4.14 34.62
N GLY A 68 -2.25 -4.53 34.15
CA GLY A 68 -2.93 -3.76 33.12
C GLY A 68 -4.42 -3.65 33.36
N TYR A 69 -5.17 -3.39 32.30
CA TYR A 69 -6.55 -2.95 32.35
C TYR A 69 -7.43 -3.80 31.44
N SER A 70 -8.67 -4.00 31.88
CA SER A 70 -9.73 -4.58 31.07
C SER A 70 -10.98 -3.72 31.12
N PHE A 71 -11.65 -3.55 29.99
CA PHE A 71 -12.94 -2.86 29.91
C PHE A 71 -13.72 -3.33 28.68
N GLU A 72 -15.02 -3.11 28.72
CA GLU A 72 -15.93 -3.35 27.60
C GLU A 72 -16.57 -2.03 27.19
N ALA A 73 -16.86 -1.90 25.90
CA ALA A 73 -17.52 -0.72 25.36
C ALA A 73 -18.52 -1.10 24.27
N ASN A 74 -19.62 -0.36 24.23
CA ASN A 74 -20.55 -0.32 23.10
C ASN A 74 -20.99 1.14 22.84
N LEU A 75 -21.59 1.40 21.68
CA LEU A 75 -21.99 2.76 21.28
C LEU A 75 -23.13 3.36 22.13
N ASN A 76 -23.83 2.54 22.92
CA ASN A 76 -24.99 2.94 23.72
C ASN A 76 -24.65 3.08 25.21
N MET A 77 -23.38 2.91 25.60
CA MET A 77 -22.94 3.01 26.99
C MET A 77 -22.65 4.47 27.35
N ASP A 78 -23.34 4.96 28.39
CA ASP A 78 -23.06 6.29 28.96
C ASP A 78 -21.78 6.29 29.80
N GLN A 79 -21.41 5.13 30.37
CA GLN A 79 -20.25 4.97 31.24
C GLN A 79 -19.49 3.69 30.92
N ILE A 80 -18.15 3.79 30.92
CA ILE A 80 -17.24 2.67 30.69
C ILE A 80 -16.47 2.41 31.99
N ASN A 81 -16.64 1.21 32.54
CA ASN A 81 -15.93 0.76 33.74
C ASN A 81 -14.59 0.11 33.37
N ILE A 82 -13.51 0.63 33.92
CA ILE A 82 -12.15 0.11 33.68
C ILE A 82 -11.67 -0.64 34.92
N SER A 83 -11.40 -1.93 34.75
CA SER A 83 -10.93 -2.81 35.82
C SER A 83 -9.42 -3.05 35.73
N LYS A 84 -8.75 -3.13 36.89
CA LYS A 84 -7.33 -3.51 37.00
C LYS A 84 -7.19 -5.03 36.94
N LYS A 85 -6.21 -5.54 36.19
CA LYS A 85 -5.89 -6.97 36.06
C LYS A 85 -4.40 -7.21 36.30
N ASN A 86 -4.06 -8.12 37.21
CA ASN A 86 -2.67 -8.38 37.59
C ASN A 86 -1.98 -9.43 36.71
N ILE A 87 -2.71 -10.43 36.23
CA ILE A 87 -2.18 -11.55 35.43
C ILE A 87 -2.69 -11.43 34.01
N ILE A 88 -1.97 -10.65 33.20
CA ILE A 88 -2.17 -10.53 31.75
C ILE A 88 -0.82 -10.28 31.06
N ASP A 89 -0.71 -10.69 29.80
CA ASP A 89 0.48 -10.51 28.98
C ASP A 89 0.66 -9.07 28.51
N ILE A 90 1.90 -8.69 28.20
CA ILE A 90 2.22 -7.37 27.64
C ILE A 90 1.62 -7.28 26.24
N GLY A 91 0.89 -6.20 25.97
CA GLY A 91 0.25 -5.97 24.68
C GLY A 91 -1.18 -5.48 24.82
N THR A 92 -1.95 -5.62 23.74
CA THR A 92 -3.38 -5.29 23.70
C THR A 92 -4.11 -6.38 22.92
N THR A 93 -5.12 -6.97 23.54
CA THR A 93 -6.10 -7.85 22.91
C THR A 93 -7.39 -7.08 22.73
N ILE A 94 -7.91 -7.13 21.51
CA ILE A 94 -9.21 -6.55 21.13
C ILE A 94 -10.09 -7.70 20.67
N THR A 95 -11.18 -7.92 21.39
CA THR A 95 -12.20 -8.91 21.05
C THR A 95 -13.45 -8.18 20.59
N ILE A 96 -13.99 -8.58 19.44
CA ILE A 96 -15.19 -7.96 18.86
C ILE A 96 -16.23 -9.06 18.69
N GLU A 97 -17.42 -8.84 19.26
CA GLU A 97 -18.55 -9.75 19.09
C GLU A 97 -19.25 -9.44 17.76
N ILE A 98 -19.12 -10.36 16.79
CA ILE A 98 -19.71 -10.26 15.46
C ILE A 98 -21.03 -11.04 15.37
N ASN A 99 -21.89 -10.71 14.41
CA ASN A 99 -23.10 -11.46 14.11
C ASN A 99 -22.90 -12.41 12.91
N GLU A 100 -23.92 -13.21 12.61
CA GLU A 100 -23.89 -14.17 11.49
C GLU A 100 -23.63 -13.48 10.14
N ASP A 101 -24.27 -12.34 9.87
CA ASP A 101 -24.09 -11.62 8.59
C ASP A 101 -22.62 -11.23 8.36
N VAL A 102 -21.95 -10.69 9.39
CA VAL A 102 -20.53 -10.34 9.33
C VAL A 102 -19.67 -11.59 9.20
N PHE A 103 -20.03 -12.66 9.90
CA PHE A 103 -19.34 -13.94 9.78
C PHE A 103 -19.42 -14.50 8.36
N GLU A 104 -20.57 -14.42 7.69
CA GLU A 104 -20.73 -14.84 6.30
C GLU A 104 -19.87 -14.00 5.34
N ILE A 105 -19.83 -12.67 5.53
CA ILE A 105 -18.96 -11.77 4.75
C ILE A 105 -17.49 -12.18 4.90
N LEU A 106 -17.01 -12.35 6.14
CA LEU A 106 -15.63 -12.74 6.42
C LEU A 106 -15.30 -14.14 5.88
N SER A 107 -16.25 -15.08 5.97
CA SER A 107 -16.12 -16.46 5.48
C SER A 107 -16.06 -16.54 3.96
N SER A 108 -16.75 -15.62 3.27
CA SER A 108 -16.74 -15.61 1.81
C SER A 108 -15.34 -15.42 1.24
N ASN A 109 -14.47 -14.65 1.94
CA ASN A 109 -13.04 -14.35 1.69
C ASN A 109 -12.57 -14.54 0.24
N LYS A 110 -13.33 -14.01 -0.72
CA LYS A 110 -13.09 -14.17 -2.15
C LYS A 110 -12.86 -12.80 -2.74
N ARG A 111 -11.79 -12.64 -3.51
CA ARG A 111 -11.58 -11.43 -4.31
C ARG A 111 -12.73 -11.33 -5.29
N THR A 112 -13.59 -10.34 -5.08
CA THR A 112 -14.54 -9.92 -6.11
C THR A 112 -13.77 -9.14 -7.17
N TYR A 113 -14.39 -8.93 -8.34
CA TYR A 113 -13.75 -8.16 -9.42
C TYR A 113 -13.37 -6.73 -9.00
N ASP A 114 -14.07 -6.19 -7.99
CA ASP A 114 -13.93 -4.81 -7.53
C ASP A 114 -13.04 -4.67 -6.28
N GLU A 115 -12.68 -5.79 -5.64
CA GLU A 115 -11.84 -5.80 -4.43
C GLU A 115 -10.37 -6.05 -4.75
N ASN A 116 -9.58 -4.97 -4.69
CA ASN A 116 -8.13 -5.07 -4.84
C ASN A 116 -7.45 -5.63 -3.58
N VAL A 117 -8.05 -5.54 -2.39
CA VAL A 117 -7.40 -5.95 -1.13
C VAL A 117 -8.35 -6.80 -0.30
N LEU A 118 -7.95 -8.02 0.03
CA LEU A 118 -8.68 -8.88 0.98
C LEU A 118 -8.44 -8.44 2.42
N TRP A 119 -9.39 -8.73 3.31
CA TRP A 119 -9.23 -8.48 4.75
C TRP A 119 -8.08 -9.28 5.39
N THR A 120 -7.60 -10.32 4.71
CA THR A 120 -6.44 -11.14 5.07
C THR A 120 -5.12 -10.63 4.48
N ASP A 121 -5.18 -9.79 3.44
CA ASP A 121 -4.03 -9.38 2.62
C ASP A 121 -3.73 -7.87 2.74
N TRP A 122 -3.87 -7.31 3.95
CA TRP A 122 -3.75 -5.86 4.15
C TRP A 122 -2.35 -5.38 4.56
N TYR A 123 -1.50 -6.24 5.12
CA TYR A 123 -0.16 -5.86 5.61
C TYR A 123 0.97 -6.53 4.84
N THR A 124 1.82 -5.83 4.10
CA THR A 124 2.69 -6.42 3.07
C THR A 124 4.15 -6.66 3.49
N LEU A 125 4.55 -6.20 4.68
CA LEU A 125 5.92 -6.33 5.16
C LEU A 125 6.09 -7.60 6.00
N SER A 126 7.30 -8.14 6.03
CA SER A 126 7.62 -9.31 6.87
C SER A 126 7.72 -8.97 8.36
N LYS A 127 7.88 -7.68 8.71
CA LYS A 127 8.06 -7.20 10.08
C LYS A 127 7.27 -5.91 10.36
N PRO A 128 6.47 -5.87 11.45
CA PRO A 128 6.13 -6.98 12.35
C PRO A 128 5.47 -8.18 11.65
N LYS A 129 5.62 -9.38 12.23
CA LYS A 129 4.96 -10.59 11.71
C LYS A 129 3.45 -10.49 11.95
N LEU A 130 2.67 -10.58 10.87
CA LEU A 130 1.23 -10.73 10.94
C LEU A 130 0.89 -12.21 10.95
N ASN A 131 0.21 -12.68 11.99
CA ASN A 131 -0.36 -14.03 12.04
C ASN A 131 -1.88 -13.88 11.95
N ILE A 132 -2.50 -14.55 11.00
CA ILE A 132 -3.96 -14.58 10.84
C ILE A 132 -4.41 -16.03 10.99
N SER A 133 -5.42 -16.25 11.80
CA SER A 133 -6.09 -17.54 11.92
C SER A 133 -7.58 -17.36 11.73
N PHE A 134 -8.21 -18.23 10.94
CA PHE A 134 -9.65 -18.23 10.72
C PHE A 134 -10.19 -19.64 10.98
N LEU A 135 -11.18 -19.76 11.88
CA LEU A 135 -11.74 -21.05 12.30
C LEU A 135 -10.71 -22.08 12.78
N GLY A 136 -9.57 -21.62 13.30
CA GLY A 136 -8.48 -22.46 13.79
C GLY A 136 -7.38 -22.74 12.76
N ASP A 137 -7.63 -22.43 11.48
CA ASP A 137 -6.65 -22.60 10.41
C ASP A 137 -5.78 -21.35 10.25
N GLU A 138 -4.46 -21.53 10.14
CA GLU A 138 -3.54 -20.43 9.84
C GLU A 138 -3.69 -20.01 8.37
N ILE A 139 -3.81 -18.71 8.13
CA ILE A 139 -3.86 -18.13 6.79
C ILE A 139 -2.47 -17.57 6.44
N VAL A 140 -1.88 -18.11 5.38
CA VAL A 140 -0.67 -17.56 4.77
C VAL A 140 -1.07 -16.38 3.89
N THR A 141 -0.63 -15.18 4.24
CA THR A 141 -1.03 -13.95 3.55
C THR A 141 -0.26 -13.74 2.23
N TYR A 142 1.06 -13.96 2.23
CA TYR A 142 1.89 -13.79 1.03
C TYR A 142 3.01 -14.80 0.96
N GLU A 143 3.36 -15.17 -0.27
CA GLU A 143 4.62 -15.85 -0.58
C GLU A 143 5.79 -14.86 -0.58
N ASN A 144 5.57 -13.65 -1.11
CA ASN A 144 6.58 -12.60 -1.21
C ASN A 144 6.17 -11.33 -0.44
N PHE A 145 7.05 -10.88 0.46
CA PHE A 145 6.86 -9.65 1.24
C PHE A 145 7.53 -8.46 0.55
N ASP A 146 6.90 -7.29 0.65
CA ASP A 146 7.48 -6.04 0.15
C ASP A 146 8.82 -5.74 0.86
N PRO A 147 9.82 -5.21 0.15
CA PRO A 147 11.09 -4.80 0.77
C PRO A 147 10.86 -3.70 1.80
N HIS A 148 11.49 -3.81 2.95
CA HIS A 148 11.38 -2.83 4.02
C HIS A 148 12.29 -1.62 3.78
N TYR A 149 11.95 -0.46 4.36
CA TYR A 149 12.76 0.75 4.18
C TYR A 149 14.18 0.64 4.75
N LEU A 150 14.33 -0.15 5.81
CA LEU A 150 15.62 -0.45 6.46
C LEU A 150 16.45 -1.50 5.70
N ASP A 151 15.87 -2.16 4.70
CA ASP A 151 16.62 -3.15 3.93
C ASP A 151 17.71 -2.45 3.11
N THR A 152 18.95 -2.91 3.33
CA THR A 152 20.14 -2.41 2.63
C THR A 152 20.25 -2.96 1.22
N ILE A 153 19.65 -4.12 0.97
CA ILE A 153 19.57 -4.77 -0.33
C ILE A 153 18.10 -4.83 -0.70
N ILE A 154 17.75 -4.15 -1.79
CA ILE A 154 16.43 -4.29 -2.42
C ILE A 154 16.53 -5.35 -3.53
N PRO A 155 15.49 -6.16 -3.76
CA PRO A 155 15.47 -7.10 -4.88
C PRO A 155 15.64 -6.36 -6.23
N ASN A 156 16.22 -7.03 -7.22
CA ASN A 156 16.62 -6.41 -8.49
C ASN A 156 15.43 -5.92 -9.34
N ASP A 157 14.24 -6.47 -9.12
CA ASP A 157 13.00 -6.07 -9.77
C ASP A 157 12.32 -4.87 -9.10
N TRP A 158 12.86 -4.39 -7.98
CA TRP A 158 12.41 -3.18 -7.30
C TRP A 158 13.30 -1.98 -7.64
N ASN A 159 12.65 -0.87 -7.94
CA ASN A 159 13.28 0.40 -8.24
C ASN A 159 13.10 1.37 -7.08
N TYR A 160 14.13 2.19 -6.83
CA TYR A 160 14.09 3.26 -5.84
C TYR A 160 13.71 4.59 -6.49
N LEU A 161 12.87 5.34 -5.79
CA LEU A 161 12.48 6.70 -6.13
C LEU A 161 12.81 7.65 -4.98
N ASP A 162 13.56 8.70 -5.29
CA ASP A 162 13.79 9.81 -4.35
C ASP A 162 12.70 10.88 -4.55
N ALA A 163 11.97 11.17 -3.48
CA ALA A 163 10.91 12.16 -3.45
C ALA A 163 10.95 12.94 -2.13
N LYS A 164 10.80 14.25 -2.23
CA LYS A 164 10.94 15.15 -1.08
C LYS A 164 9.88 14.84 -0.02
N GLY A 165 10.32 14.67 1.23
CA GLY A 165 9.43 14.51 2.38
C GLY A 165 9.14 13.06 2.76
N TYR A 166 9.45 12.11 1.88
CA TYR A 166 9.30 10.68 2.14
C TYR A 166 10.58 10.06 2.69
N ASN A 167 10.45 8.95 3.42
CA ASN A 167 11.61 8.22 3.91
C ASN A 167 12.22 7.34 2.82
N LYS A 168 11.38 6.65 2.05
CA LYS A 168 11.76 5.80 0.92
C LYS A 168 10.53 5.55 0.07
N ILE A 169 10.67 5.57 -1.25
CA ILE A 169 9.63 5.11 -2.16
C ILE A 169 10.24 4.05 -3.05
N LEU A 170 9.54 2.91 -3.13
CA LEU A 170 9.92 1.78 -3.95
C LEU A 170 8.79 1.48 -4.94
N TRP A 171 9.15 1.02 -6.13
CA TRP A 171 8.16 0.57 -7.10
C TRP A 171 8.64 -0.63 -7.91
N THR A 172 7.72 -1.45 -8.39
CA THR A 172 8.02 -2.62 -9.25
C THR A 172 6.86 -2.92 -10.19
N TYR A 173 7.16 -3.60 -11.30
CA TYR A 173 6.16 -4.20 -12.18
C TYR A 173 6.06 -5.73 -12.04
N SER A 174 6.86 -6.32 -11.16
CA SER A 174 6.89 -7.76 -10.91
C SER A 174 5.52 -8.28 -10.47
N ASP A 175 5.07 -9.37 -11.11
CA ASP A 175 3.79 -9.99 -10.81
C ASP A 175 3.79 -10.74 -9.47
N ASP A 176 4.98 -11.02 -8.92
CA ASP A 176 5.20 -11.64 -7.61
C ASP A 176 4.58 -10.84 -6.46
N TYR A 177 4.30 -9.55 -6.69
CA TYR A 177 3.72 -8.64 -5.70
C TYR A 177 2.35 -8.09 -6.12
N SER A 178 1.72 -8.70 -7.13
CA SER A 178 0.45 -8.25 -7.73
C SER A 178 -0.74 -8.24 -6.76
N GLY A 179 -1.79 -7.51 -7.14
CA GLY A 179 -3.00 -7.33 -6.36
C GLY A 179 -2.92 -6.25 -5.29
N ARG A 180 -1.82 -5.48 -5.18
CA ARG A 180 -1.71 -4.35 -4.25
C ARG A 180 -0.91 -3.23 -4.91
N ASP A 181 -1.59 -2.39 -5.68
CA ASP A 181 -0.96 -1.34 -6.48
C ASP A 181 -0.31 -0.25 -5.61
N LEU A 182 -0.85 0.02 -4.42
CA LEU A 182 -0.35 1.05 -3.52
C LEU A 182 -0.30 0.56 -2.08
N VAL A 183 0.84 0.78 -1.45
CA VAL A 183 1.10 0.43 -0.05
C VAL A 183 1.73 1.63 0.65
N CYS A 184 1.33 1.91 1.89
CA CYS A 184 1.93 2.92 2.75
C CYS A 184 2.31 2.32 4.11
N ASN A 185 3.60 2.38 4.45
CA ASN A 185 4.19 1.76 5.65
C ASN A 185 3.71 0.31 5.87
N GLY A 186 3.70 -0.46 4.79
CA GLY A 186 3.24 -1.85 4.78
C GLY A 186 1.73 -2.06 4.79
N ILE A 187 0.90 -1.02 4.88
CA ILE A 187 -0.56 -1.18 4.77
C ILE A 187 -1.00 -0.95 3.33
N ALA A 188 -1.68 -1.93 2.74
CA ALA A 188 -2.28 -1.82 1.43
C ALA A 188 -3.37 -0.74 1.43
N ILE A 189 -3.33 0.15 0.45
CA ILE A 189 -4.34 1.17 0.24
C ILE A 189 -5.24 0.68 -0.90
N PRO A 190 -6.52 0.41 -0.65
CA PRO A 190 -7.46 0.15 -1.73
C PRO A 190 -7.54 1.40 -2.61
N ILE A 191 -7.45 1.18 -3.93
CA ILE A 191 -7.64 2.22 -4.93
C ILE A 191 -8.78 1.78 -5.83
N GLU A 192 -9.91 2.48 -5.73
CA GLU A 192 -11.00 2.44 -6.70
C GLU A 192 -10.60 3.21 -7.97
N ASP A 193 -9.62 2.71 -8.73
CA ASP A 193 -9.32 3.24 -10.05
C ASP A 193 -10.17 2.49 -11.06
N ALA A 194 -11.41 2.96 -11.27
CA ALA A 194 -12.20 2.45 -12.38
C ALA A 194 -11.42 2.67 -13.69
N ARG A 195 -11.43 1.67 -14.58
CA ARG A 195 -10.81 1.74 -15.93
C ARG A 195 -11.21 2.99 -16.75
N TYR A 196 -12.26 3.70 -16.33
CA TYR A 196 -12.86 4.85 -16.99
C TYR A 196 -12.85 6.14 -16.15
N ASN A 197 -12.18 6.18 -14.99
CA ASN A 197 -12.13 7.40 -14.18
C ASN A 197 -11.06 8.36 -14.72
N GLU A 198 -11.43 9.64 -14.91
CA GLU A 198 -10.52 10.66 -15.47
C GLU A 198 -9.37 11.03 -14.52
N LYS A 199 -9.53 10.79 -13.22
CA LYS A 199 -8.49 10.99 -12.20
C LYS A 199 -7.81 9.67 -11.86
N LYS A 200 -6.74 9.35 -12.60
CA LYS A 200 -5.80 8.29 -12.22
C LYS A 200 -4.95 8.77 -11.05
N ILE A 201 -4.99 8.05 -9.94
CA ILE A 201 -4.08 8.31 -8.80
C ILE A 201 -2.66 7.92 -9.15
N ILE A 202 -2.51 6.89 -9.99
CA ILE A 202 -1.25 6.44 -10.56
C ILE A 202 -1.35 6.56 -12.09
N ASP A 203 -1.02 7.73 -12.62
CA ASP A 203 -0.81 7.97 -14.06
C ASP A 203 0.64 7.71 -14.53
N VAL A 204 0.86 6.57 -15.15
CA VAL A 204 2.20 6.16 -15.64
C VAL A 204 2.47 6.60 -17.07
N GLY A 205 1.70 7.56 -17.59
CA GLY A 205 1.86 8.14 -18.92
C GLY A 205 1.65 7.12 -20.04
N LEU A 206 2.74 6.72 -20.70
CA LEU A 206 2.71 5.85 -21.88
C LEU A 206 2.34 4.39 -21.58
N PHE A 207 2.47 3.98 -20.32
CA PHE A 207 2.22 2.61 -19.91
C PHE A 207 0.75 2.40 -19.52
N SER A 208 0.23 1.21 -19.82
CA SER A 208 -1.14 0.82 -19.49
C SER A 208 -1.22 0.04 -18.18
N LYS A 209 -0.17 -0.71 -17.83
CA LYS A 209 -0.07 -1.42 -16.55
C LYS A 209 0.40 -0.44 -15.48
N LYS A 210 -0.22 -0.48 -14.30
CA LYS A 210 0.25 0.26 -13.13
C LYS A 210 1.37 -0.52 -12.44
N PRO A 211 2.42 0.18 -11.96
CA PRO A 211 3.38 -0.44 -11.07
C PRO A 211 2.74 -0.59 -9.70
N LYS A 212 3.25 -1.55 -8.94
CA LYS A 212 3.12 -1.53 -7.49
C LYS A 212 4.02 -0.45 -6.92
N ILE A 213 3.52 0.29 -5.95
CA ILE A 213 4.25 1.34 -5.24
C ILE A 213 4.20 1.07 -3.73
N SER A 214 5.36 1.07 -3.09
CA SER A 214 5.50 0.97 -1.63
C SER A 214 6.11 2.25 -1.08
N ILE A 215 5.31 2.99 -0.31
CA ILE A 215 5.66 4.28 0.29
C ILE A 215 6.02 4.08 1.75
N PHE A 216 7.15 4.64 2.16
CA PHE A 216 7.54 4.74 3.56
C PHE A 216 7.47 6.21 3.99
N ASP A 217 6.52 6.49 4.85
CA ASP A 217 6.14 7.83 5.30
C ASP A 217 5.95 7.84 6.82
N ASN A 218 7.03 8.09 7.54
CA ASN A 218 7.00 8.18 8.99
C ASN A 218 6.31 9.46 9.47
N ASP A 219 6.32 10.52 8.66
CA ASP A 219 5.88 11.86 9.05
C ASP A 219 4.41 12.14 8.73
N GLY A 220 3.80 11.35 7.85
CA GLY A 220 2.41 11.52 7.45
C GLY A 220 2.22 12.49 6.29
N VAL A 221 3.17 12.57 5.36
CA VAL A 221 3.12 13.42 4.15
C VAL A 221 2.21 12.84 3.07
N THR A 222 2.09 11.51 2.95
CA THR A 222 1.20 10.86 1.96
C THR A 222 -0.20 11.45 2.07
N PRO A 223 -0.92 11.75 0.97
CA PRO A 223 -2.30 12.25 1.04
C PRO A 223 -3.18 11.40 1.95
N PRO A 224 -4.10 12.01 2.72
CA PRO A 224 -5.01 11.24 3.55
C PRO A 224 -5.95 10.37 2.71
N LEU A 225 -6.52 9.35 3.34
CA LEU A 225 -7.58 8.56 2.70
C LEU A 225 -8.88 9.36 2.65
N THR A 226 -9.74 9.03 1.68
CA THR A 226 -11.14 9.45 1.63
C THR A 226 -11.90 8.98 2.88
N LEU A 227 -13.07 9.57 3.16
CA LEU A 227 -13.89 9.21 4.32
C LEU A 227 -14.29 7.72 4.33
N ASN A 228 -14.59 7.15 3.16
CA ASN A 228 -14.89 5.73 2.99
C ASN A 228 -13.63 4.84 2.97
N ARG A 229 -12.42 5.42 2.99
CA ARG A 229 -11.12 4.74 3.01
C ARG A 229 -10.83 3.84 1.81
N ASN A 230 -11.57 3.99 0.72
CA ASN A 230 -11.37 3.24 -0.52
C ASN A 230 -10.49 3.97 -1.53
N ASN A 231 -9.97 5.14 -1.17
CA ASN A 231 -9.06 5.88 -2.02
C ASN A 231 -8.21 6.92 -1.28
N LEU A 232 -7.24 7.53 -1.97
CA LEU A 232 -6.60 8.78 -1.53
C LEU A 232 -7.51 9.98 -1.80
N SER A 233 -7.46 10.99 -0.94
CA SER A 233 -8.22 12.24 -1.12
C SER A 233 -7.65 13.11 -2.25
N GLU A 234 -6.36 12.95 -2.54
CA GLU A 234 -5.60 13.72 -3.52
C GLU A 234 -4.60 12.80 -4.25
N ASN A 235 -4.05 13.29 -5.37
CA ASN A 235 -3.02 12.57 -6.11
C ASN A 235 -1.70 12.56 -5.33
N LEU A 236 -0.84 11.58 -5.65
CA LEU A 236 0.52 11.53 -5.13
C LEU A 236 1.31 12.75 -5.62
N ASP A 237 2.04 13.40 -4.72
CA ASP A 237 2.84 14.61 -5.00
C ASP A 237 4.15 14.31 -5.74
N PHE A 238 4.59 13.05 -5.76
CA PHE A 238 5.80 12.58 -6.46
C PHE A 238 5.52 11.95 -7.84
N HIS A 239 4.37 12.29 -8.42
CA HIS A 239 3.88 11.68 -9.65
C HIS A 239 4.84 11.79 -10.83
N GLU A 240 5.44 12.97 -11.00
CA GLU A 240 6.35 13.24 -12.11
C GLU A 240 7.71 12.56 -11.89
N GLU A 241 8.18 12.49 -10.65
CA GLU A 241 9.37 11.74 -10.26
C GLU A 241 9.17 10.24 -10.55
N LEU A 242 8.00 9.68 -10.23
CA LEU A 242 7.65 8.30 -10.52
C LEU A 242 7.67 8.02 -12.03
N LYS A 243 6.97 8.84 -12.83
CA LYS A 243 7.00 8.72 -14.31
C LYS A 243 8.42 8.74 -14.85
N LYS A 244 9.23 9.70 -14.38
CA LYS A 244 10.63 9.83 -14.80
C LYS A 244 11.46 8.59 -14.44
N SER A 245 11.21 7.99 -13.28
CA SER A 245 11.88 6.77 -12.85
C SER A 245 11.50 5.58 -13.73
N ILE A 246 10.20 5.40 -14.01
CA ILE A 246 9.72 4.35 -14.92
C ILE A 246 10.28 4.52 -16.33
N TYR A 247 10.35 5.74 -16.85
CA TYR A 247 10.88 5.99 -18.19
C TYR A 247 12.38 5.72 -18.27
N LYS A 248 13.13 6.02 -17.20
CA LYS A 248 14.55 5.67 -17.12
C LYS A 248 14.76 4.16 -17.10
N ASP A 249 13.96 3.43 -16.33
CA ASP A 249 14.00 1.97 -16.27
C ASP A 249 13.67 1.35 -17.64
N TYR A 250 12.64 1.85 -18.32
CA TYR A 250 12.30 1.43 -19.68
C TYR A 250 13.43 1.72 -20.69
N ILE A 251 14.05 2.90 -20.63
CA ILE A 251 15.21 3.22 -21.49
C ILE A 251 16.38 2.29 -21.18
N ALA A 252 16.66 2.03 -19.90
CA ALA A 252 17.71 1.09 -19.49
C ALA A 252 17.43 -0.33 -20.00
N TYR A 253 16.18 -0.78 -19.93
CA TYR A 253 15.71 -2.03 -20.52
C TYR A 253 16.01 -2.06 -22.03
N LEU A 254 15.64 -1.01 -22.79
CA LEU A 254 15.90 -0.92 -24.24
C LEU A 254 17.40 -0.95 -24.59
N LEU A 255 18.25 -0.35 -23.75
CA LEU A 255 19.70 -0.28 -23.97
C LEU A 255 20.41 -1.59 -23.63
N THR A 256 19.86 -2.38 -22.70
CA THR A 256 20.46 -3.65 -22.24
C THR A 256 19.91 -4.87 -22.97
N PHE A 257 18.76 -4.74 -23.63
CA PHE A 257 18.20 -5.81 -24.45
C PHE A 257 19.01 -6.03 -25.73
N LYS A 258 19.85 -7.08 -25.70
CA LYS A 258 20.62 -7.50 -26.87
C LYS A 258 19.69 -7.94 -28.01
N ASP A 259 20.13 -7.64 -29.23
CA ASP A 259 19.61 -8.13 -30.50
C ASP A 259 18.27 -7.59 -31.02
N ILE A 260 17.56 -6.73 -30.29
CA ILE A 260 16.26 -6.22 -30.76
C ILE A 260 16.37 -4.84 -31.42
N SER A 261 17.32 -3.97 -31.08
CA SER A 261 17.34 -2.62 -31.64
C SER A 261 18.46 -2.39 -32.64
N PHE A 262 18.22 -1.56 -33.66
CA PHE A 262 19.25 -1.07 -34.57
C PHE A 262 19.03 0.43 -34.84
N VAL A 263 20.13 1.16 -35.02
CA VAL A 263 20.07 2.60 -35.29
C VAL A 263 20.01 2.83 -36.80
N LYS A 264 19.00 3.57 -37.28
CA LYS A 264 18.89 4.03 -38.68
C LYS A 264 18.41 5.47 -38.72
N ASN A 265 19.09 6.36 -39.44
CA ASN A 265 18.67 7.77 -39.63
C ASN A 265 18.32 8.52 -38.32
N ASN A 266 19.17 8.43 -37.29
CA ASN A 266 18.92 8.99 -35.95
C ASN A 266 17.65 8.47 -35.25
N THR A 267 17.14 7.31 -35.66
CA THR A 267 16.05 6.61 -34.97
C THR A 267 16.54 5.24 -34.51
N ILE A 268 16.13 4.84 -33.30
CA ILE A 268 16.31 3.48 -32.83
C ILE A 268 15.08 2.70 -33.33
N LYS A 269 15.31 1.69 -34.16
CA LYS A 269 14.27 0.78 -34.64
C LYS A 269 14.33 -0.50 -33.84
N ILE A 270 13.17 -0.96 -33.39
CA ILE A 270 13.03 -2.19 -32.62
C ILE A 270 12.55 -3.28 -33.60
N LYS A 271 13.34 -4.35 -33.76
CA LYS A 271 12.98 -5.58 -34.47
C LYS A 271 11.75 -6.15 -33.77
N ASP A 272 10.81 -6.68 -34.54
CA ASP A 272 9.46 -7.10 -34.15
C ASP A 272 9.41 -8.34 -33.22
N GLN A 273 10.33 -8.44 -32.26
CA GLN A 273 10.24 -9.34 -31.13
C GLN A 273 9.51 -8.58 -30.02
N SER A 274 8.44 -9.17 -29.51
CA SER A 274 7.59 -8.62 -28.46
C SER A 274 8.42 -7.95 -27.37
N LEU A 275 8.39 -6.63 -27.32
CA LEU A 275 8.92 -5.84 -26.19
C LEU A 275 8.22 -6.32 -24.92
N SER A 276 8.86 -7.22 -24.17
CA SER A 276 8.37 -7.76 -22.91
C SER A 276 8.74 -6.85 -21.74
N PHE A 277 8.60 -5.52 -21.91
CA PHE A 277 8.75 -4.63 -20.77
C PHE A 277 7.52 -4.80 -19.86
N PRO A 278 7.69 -5.12 -18.57
CA PRO A 278 6.56 -5.46 -17.69
C PRO A 278 5.45 -4.39 -17.60
N GLY A 279 5.76 -3.11 -17.84
CA GLY A 279 4.77 -2.02 -17.85
C GLY A 279 3.86 -1.97 -19.08
N VAL A 280 4.15 -2.71 -20.15
CA VAL A 280 3.33 -2.76 -21.37
C VAL A 280 2.30 -3.88 -21.25
N ALA A 281 1.02 -3.58 -21.50
CA ALA A 281 0.00 -4.62 -21.45
C ALA A 281 0.16 -5.66 -22.57
N HIS A 282 0.05 -6.92 -22.19
CA HIS A 282 -0.07 -8.05 -23.11
C HIS A 282 -1.54 -8.45 -23.25
N TYR A 283 -1.96 -8.81 -24.46
CA TYR A 283 -3.28 -9.37 -24.70
C TYR A 283 -3.15 -10.73 -25.38
N TYR A 284 -4.01 -11.67 -24.97
CA TYR A 284 -4.11 -12.97 -25.59
C TYR A 284 -4.82 -12.85 -26.93
N ASN A 285 -4.07 -12.92 -28.04
CA ASN A 285 -4.68 -12.90 -29.36
C ASN A 285 -5.25 -14.28 -29.67
N SER A 286 -6.57 -14.44 -29.51
CA SER A 286 -7.29 -15.69 -29.76
C SER A 286 -7.10 -16.22 -31.19
N ASN A 287 -6.85 -15.36 -32.17
CA ASN A 287 -6.61 -15.77 -33.55
C ASN A 287 -5.20 -16.32 -33.79
N ARG A 288 -4.24 -15.99 -32.91
CA ARG A 288 -2.84 -16.45 -33.00
C ARG A 288 -2.46 -17.45 -31.91
N ASN A 289 -3.35 -17.71 -30.94
CA ASN A 289 -3.07 -18.53 -29.76
C ASN A 289 -1.76 -18.13 -29.03
N GLU A 290 -1.46 -16.83 -29.03
CA GLU A 290 -0.22 -16.29 -28.47
C GLU A 290 -0.50 -14.98 -27.71
N MET A 291 0.31 -14.72 -26.68
CA MET A 291 0.37 -13.42 -26.00
C MET A 291 1.06 -12.42 -26.93
N VAL A 292 0.33 -11.39 -27.36
CA VAL A 292 0.86 -10.34 -28.23
C VAL A 292 0.90 -9.03 -27.46
N THR A 293 2.02 -8.30 -27.61
CA THR A 293 2.13 -6.95 -27.06
C THR A 293 1.35 -6.00 -27.96
N GLN A 294 0.31 -5.32 -27.44
CA GLN A 294 -0.50 -4.45 -28.29
C GLN A 294 0.22 -3.11 -28.51
N PHE A 295 0.79 -2.96 -29.70
CA PHE A 295 1.13 -1.66 -30.26
C PHE A 295 0.14 -1.34 -31.40
N GLY A 296 -1.14 -1.10 -31.08
CA GLY A 296 -2.21 -0.99 -32.09
C GLY A 296 -2.51 0.44 -32.53
N GLU A 297 -2.80 0.62 -33.83
CA GLU A 297 -3.27 1.84 -34.52
C GLU A 297 -4.74 2.23 -34.19
N SER A 298 -5.43 1.49 -33.32
CA SER A 298 -6.82 1.81 -33.02
C SER A 298 -6.92 3.05 -32.12
N ASN A 299 -7.84 3.96 -32.49
CA ASN A 299 -8.09 5.30 -31.95
C ASN A 299 -8.30 5.42 -30.41
N TYR A 300 -8.10 4.35 -29.64
CA TYR A 300 -8.40 4.29 -28.21
C TYR A 300 -7.17 4.29 -27.28
N TYR A 301 -5.94 4.14 -27.80
CA TYR A 301 -4.74 4.16 -26.95
C TYR A 301 -3.59 4.94 -27.61
N LYS A 302 -3.55 6.27 -27.41
CA LYS A 302 -2.51 7.16 -27.96
C LYS A 302 -1.07 6.84 -27.51
N GLY A 303 -0.86 5.99 -26.49
CA GLY A 303 0.48 5.59 -26.01
C GLY A 303 1.15 4.51 -26.86
N SER A 304 0.40 3.71 -27.62
CA SER A 304 0.89 2.52 -28.34
C SER A 304 1.77 2.87 -29.55
N HIS A 305 1.52 4.01 -30.20
CA HIS A 305 2.31 4.46 -31.35
C HIS A 305 3.68 5.02 -30.93
N LEU A 306 3.75 5.70 -29.77
CA LEU A 306 4.99 6.33 -29.31
C LEU A 306 6.07 5.30 -28.94
N LEU A 307 5.66 4.12 -28.46
CA LEU A 307 6.56 3.03 -28.08
C LEU A 307 7.12 2.26 -29.31
N ARG A 308 6.41 2.28 -30.45
CA ARG A 308 6.95 1.74 -31.72
C ARG A 308 8.04 2.62 -32.33
N GLU A 309 7.99 3.93 -32.06
CA GLU A 309 8.82 4.94 -32.72
C GLU A 309 9.64 5.79 -31.73
N THR A 310 9.94 5.31 -30.52
CA THR A 310 10.57 6.14 -29.48
C THR A 310 11.91 6.72 -29.96
N LEU A 311 11.86 8.04 -30.16
CA LEU A 311 12.88 8.94 -30.69
C LEU A 311 14.08 9.09 -29.75
N ILE A 312 15.30 8.97 -30.28
CA ILE A 312 16.47 9.69 -29.76
C ILE A 312 16.97 10.60 -30.89
N SER A 313 16.41 11.81 -30.98
CA SER A 313 17.05 12.90 -31.70
C SER A 313 18.35 13.25 -30.97
N LYS A 314 19.50 12.80 -31.49
CA LYS A 314 20.81 13.27 -31.05
C LYS A 314 20.90 14.76 -31.42
N LYS A 315 20.97 15.65 -30.41
CA LYS A 315 21.29 17.06 -30.64
C LYS A 315 22.71 17.09 -31.25
N VAL A 316 22.80 17.51 -32.51
CA VAL A 316 24.08 17.75 -33.17
C VAL A 316 24.71 18.93 -32.43
N ILE A 317 25.89 18.71 -31.81
CA ILE A 317 26.73 19.77 -31.25
C ILE A 317 27.50 20.40 -32.40
#